data_AF-A0A0G0JRU9-F1
#
_entry.id   AF-A0A0G0JRU9-F1
#
_cell.length_a   1.000
_cell.length_b   1.000
_cell.length_c   1.000
_cell.angle_alpha   90.00
_cell.angle_beta   90.00
_cell.angle_gamma   90.00
#
_symmetry.space_group_name_H-M   'P 1'
#
loop_
_entity.id
_entity.type
_entity.pdbx_description
1 polymer ?
#
loop_
_entity_poly.entity_id
_entity_poly.type
_entity_poly.pdbx_seq_one_letter_code
_entity_poly.pdbx_strand_id
1 'polypeptide(L)'
;MTFLQQFEAFRLKHPRIGLQCVNNTNSPFCQYTERSKNCYMTFASYESQFCLYNHRVFYCTDCTDCTLCNKCELCYECIDCINSYNCNYCDHCENTSDSDFCFYSVSLKNCFGCINLRQSEYCIFNKKYSPEEYKTKVAELRKLTPAQICEKIVPALLKFPRIFMYGKNTENSYGDNLHNSKNAYWAFDSKNLHDCLYNYHCDDSKNLADCSHLGWSELCYEIMSGGNLNNCMFCYGCWHSNNLSYCDSVYTSHDCFGCTAINHAEFCIFNVQYSPEEYAKRVAEIISQMKADNEWGKWYEPTYPEVITYGL
;
A
#
# COMPACT_ATOMS: atom_id res chain seq x y z
N MET A 1 -23.57 8.66 -29.65
CA MET A 1 -22.32 8.36 -28.94
C MET A 1 -22.63 8.53 -27.48
N THR A 2 -22.46 7.49 -26.68
CA THR A 2 -22.85 7.47 -25.27
C THR A 2 -21.88 8.29 -24.40
N PHE A 3 -22.06 8.34 -23.08
CA PHE A 3 -21.13 9.07 -22.21
C PHE A 3 -19.79 8.35 -22.13
N LEU A 4 -19.77 7.03 -21.93
CA LEU A 4 -18.52 6.27 -21.82
C LEU A 4 -17.68 6.38 -23.11
N GLN A 5 -18.32 6.34 -24.29
CA GLN A 5 -17.67 6.57 -25.58
C GLN A 5 -17.08 7.99 -25.71
N GLN A 6 -17.77 9.02 -25.18
CA GLN A 6 -17.25 10.39 -25.14
C GLN A 6 -16.05 10.50 -24.21
N PHE A 7 -16.12 9.90 -23.02
CA PHE A 7 -15.04 9.93 -22.03
C PHE A 7 -13.81 9.13 -22.45
N GLU A 8 -13.97 8.01 -23.18
CA GLU A 8 -12.85 7.27 -23.76
C GLU A 8 -12.11 8.10 -24.83
N ALA A 9 -12.84 8.64 -25.80
CA ALA A 9 -12.26 9.51 -26.84
C ALA A 9 -11.59 10.75 -26.24
N PHE A 10 -12.13 11.28 -25.14
CA PHE A 10 -11.53 12.37 -24.37
C PHE A 10 -10.23 11.94 -23.67
N ARG A 11 -10.25 10.80 -22.96
CA ARG A 11 -9.11 10.18 -22.26
C ARG A 11 -7.93 9.82 -23.18
N LEU A 12 -8.21 9.42 -24.41
CA LEU A 12 -7.19 9.06 -25.41
C LEU A 12 -6.55 10.27 -26.10
N LYS A 13 -7.21 11.44 -26.04
CA LYS A 13 -6.69 12.70 -26.60
C LYS A 13 -5.74 13.44 -25.65
N HIS A 14 -5.77 13.14 -24.35
CA HIS A 14 -5.01 13.85 -23.32
C HIS A 14 -3.73 13.10 -22.90
N PRO A 15 -2.65 13.82 -22.54
CA PRO A 15 -1.37 13.22 -22.17
C PRO A 15 -1.47 12.46 -20.84
N ARG A 16 -0.61 11.45 -20.66
CA ARG A 16 -0.50 10.65 -19.44
C ARG A 16 0.77 10.96 -18.67
N ILE A 17 0.69 10.89 -17.34
CA ILE A 17 1.84 11.04 -16.45
C ILE A 17 2.67 9.74 -16.51
N GLY A 18 3.93 9.85 -16.92
CA GLY A 18 4.83 8.69 -17.04
C GLY A 18 5.43 8.22 -15.70
N LEU A 19 5.60 9.13 -14.73
CA LEU A 19 6.03 8.82 -13.36
C LEU A 19 5.25 9.69 -12.36
N GLN A 20 4.64 9.05 -11.37
CA GLN A 20 3.92 9.67 -10.25
C GLN A 20 4.84 9.75 -9.04
N CYS A 21 5.49 10.91 -8.89
CA CYS A 21 6.34 11.29 -7.77
C CYS A 21 5.91 12.68 -7.27
N VAL A 22 5.68 12.84 -5.98
CA VAL A 22 5.22 14.11 -5.37
C VAL A 22 6.22 14.58 -4.31
N ASN A 23 6.75 15.79 -4.48
CA ASN A 23 7.68 16.43 -3.52
C ASN A 23 8.95 15.62 -3.19
N ASN A 24 9.36 14.70 -4.06
CA ASN A 24 10.61 13.95 -3.93
C ASN A 24 11.84 14.84 -4.18
N THR A 25 12.96 14.53 -3.52
CA THR A 25 14.23 15.26 -3.68
C THR A 25 15.37 14.28 -3.98
N ASN A 26 16.02 14.40 -5.14
CA ASN A 26 17.11 13.51 -5.56
C ASN A 26 16.73 12.02 -5.53
N SER A 27 15.53 11.67 -6.02
CA SER A 27 14.99 10.29 -5.95
C SER A 27 14.62 9.73 -7.34
N PRO A 28 15.61 9.39 -8.20
CA PRO A 28 15.36 8.90 -9.56
C PRO A 28 14.85 7.45 -9.59
N PHE A 29 14.15 7.09 -10.67
CA PHE A 29 13.55 5.76 -10.90
C PHE A 29 12.58 5.28 -9.80
N CYS A 30 12.12 6.19 -8.94
CA CYS A 30 11.03 5.92 -8.01
C CYS A 30 9.67 6.10 -8.72
N GLN A 31 8.63 5.41 -8.23
CA GLN A 31 7.27 5.47 -8.78
C GLN A 31 6.25 5.17 -7.69
N TYR A 32 5.11 5.87 -7.71
CA TYR A 32 4.16 5.90 -6.58
C TYR A 32 4.86 6.33 -5.29
N THR A 33 5.53 7.49 -5.30
CA THR A 33 6.29 7.97 -4.13
C THR A 33 6.01 9.41 -3.77
N GLU A 34 6.00 9.69 -2.47
CA GLU A 34 5.75 11.01 -1.91
C GLU A 34 6.83 11.39 -0.87
N ARG A 35 7.25 12.67 -0.88
CA ARG A 35 8.13 13.31 0.13
C ARG A 35 9.42 12.55 0.41
N SER A 36 9.87 11.72 -0.54
CA SER A 36 10.97 10.77 -0.36
C SER A 36 12.28 11.31 -0.96
N LYS A 37 13.40 11.11 -0.25
CA LYS A 37 14.65 11.85 -0.50
C LYS A 37 15.88 10.95 -0.60
N ASN A 38 16.72 11.17 -1.62
CA ASN A 38 17.90 10.34 -1.91
C ASN A 38 17.56 8.85 -2.15
N CYS A 39 16.39 8.56 -2.73
CA CYS A 39 15.93 7.17 -2.93
C CYS A 39 16.18 6.69 -4.37
N TYR A 40 16.47 5.41 -4.56
CA TYR A 40 16.71 4.81 -5.88
C TYR A 40 15.85 3.56 -6.05
N MET A 41 15.22 3.39 -7.22
CA MET A 41 14.34 2.25 -7.55
C MET A 41 13.43 1.84 -6.37
N THR A 42 12.80 2.83 -5.75
CA THR A 42 11.96 2.66 -4.56
C THR A 42 10.50 2.97 -4.91
N PHE A 43 9.62 2.04 -4.59
CA PHE A 43 8.25 1.97 -5.14
C PHE A 43 7.19 2.02 -4.05
N ALA A 44 6.03 2.64 -4.33
CA ALA A 44 4.86 2.67 -3.43
C ALA A 44 5.20 3.15 -1.99
N SER A 45 6.01 4.19 -1.86
CA SER A 45 6.74 4.55 -0.63
C SER A 45 6.60 6.04 -0.25
N TYR A 46 6.61 6.35 1.04
CA TYR A 46 6.25 7.68 1.58
C TYR A 46 7.19 8.10 2.71
N GLU A 47 7.65 9.36 2.68
CA GLU A 47 8.57 9.98 3.66
C GLU A 47 9.83 9.15 3.99
N SER A 48 10.29 8.34 3.04
CA SER A 48 11.48 7.51 3.18
C SER A 48 12.73 8.23 2.66
N GLN A 49 13.89 7.97 3.30
CA GLN A 49 15.15 8.65 3.03
C GLN A 49 16.31 7.66 2.81
N PHE A 50 17.20 7.95 1.86
CA PHE A 50 18.38 7.12 1.55
C PHE A 50 18.04 5.65 1.21
N CYS A 51 16.83 5.41 0.69
CA CYS A 51 16.29 4.07 0.49
C CYS A 51 16.57 3.55 -0.94
N LEU A 52 17.14 2.34 -1.07
CA LEU A 52 17.55 1.74 -2.35
C LEU A 52 16.79 0.42 -2.64
N TYR A 53 16.25 0.25 -3.85
CA TYR A 53 15.65 -1.00 -4.35
C TYR A 53 14.43 -1.53 -3.55
N ASN A 54 13.71 -0.66 -2.83
CA ASN A 54 12.64 -1.08 -1.92
C ASN A 54 11.24 -1.09 -2.55
N HIS A 55 10.32 -1.86 -1.96
CA HIS A 55 8.89 -1.82 -2.28
C HIS A 55 8.04 -1.61 -1.01
N ARG A 56 7.13 -0.62 -1.01
CA ARG A 56 6.27 -0.28 0.13
C ARG A 56 7.07 -0.01 1.42
N VAL A 57 8.01 0.94 1.38
CA VAL A 57 8.74 1.42 2.58
C VAL A 57 8.25 2.79 3.03
N PHE A 58 7.77 2.85 4.27
CA PHE A 58 7.07 4.01 4.83
C PHE A 58 7.83 4.56 6.04
N TYR A 59 8.21 5.84 6.01
CA TYR A 59 8.98 6.49 7.08
C TYR A 59 10.34 5.81 7.36
N CYS A 60 10.96 5.19 6.35
CA CYS A 60 12.18 4.41 6.51
C CYS A 60 13.44 5.21 6.18
N THR A 61 14.57 4.90 6.83
CA THR A 61 15.86 5.60 6.63
C THR A 61 16.99 4.59 6.42
N ASP A 62 17.82 4.79 5.38
CA ASP A 62 18.96 3.91 5.05
C ASP A 62 18.56 2.42 4.93
N CYS A 63 17.40 2.13 4.30
CA CYS A 63 16.93 0.77 4.02
C CYS A 63 17.24 0.33 2.58
N THR A 64 17.69 -0.91 2.40
CA THR A 64 18.01 -1.48 1.08
C THR A 64 17.36 -2.86 0.88
N ASP A 65 16.81 -3.11 -0.31
CA ASP A 65 16.15 -4.39 -0.67
C ASP A 65 15.02 -4.82 0.30
N CYS A 66 14.39 -3.85 1.00
CA CYS A 66 13.31 -4.12 1.95
C CYS A 66 11.93 -4.04 1.30
N THR A 67 11.01 -4.87 1.79
CA THR A 67 9.60 -4.93 1.35
C THR A 67 8.65 -4.75 2.53
N LEU A 68 7.58 -3.97 2.37
CA LEU A 68 6.52 -3.74 3.37
C LEU A 68 6.98 -3.12 4.72
N CYS A 69 8.20 -2.58 4.80
CA CYS A 69 8.74 -2.09 6.07
C CYS A 69 8.19 -0.71 6.47
N ASN A 70 7.87 -0.52 7.75
CA ASN A 70 7.34 0.73 8.32
C ASN A 70 8.22 1.22 9.46
N LYS A 71 8.69 2.48 9.40
CA LYS A 71 9.55 3.10 10.44
C LYS A 71 10.79 2.25 10.75
N CYS A 72 11.47 1.80 9.70
CA CYS A 72 12.71 1.05 9.83
C CYS A 72 13.94 1.91 9.53
N GLU A 73 15.05 1.62 10.21
CA GLU A 73 16.31 2.34 10.07
C GLU A 73 17.49 1.36 9.98
N LEU A 74 18.39 1.56 9.01
CA LEU A 74 19.55 0.67 8.77
C LEU A 74 19.14 -0.82 8.58
N CYS A 75 18.13 -1.07 7.74
CA CYS A 75 17.63 -2.42 7.47
C CYS A 75 17.99 -2.92 6.06
N TYR A 76 18.23 -4.23 5.94
CA TYR A 76 18.61 -4.88 4.68
C TYR A 76 17.86 -6.21 4.49
N GLU A 77 17.28 -6.45 3.30
CA GLU A 77 16.55 -7.68 2.96
C GLU A 77 15.44 -8.04 3.97
N CYS A 78 14.77 -7.01 4.52
CA CYS A 78 13.71 -7.18 5.50
C CYS A 78 12.32 -7.18 4.85
N ILE A 79 11.42 -8.05 5.35
CA ILE A 79 10.04 -8.20 4.89
C ILE A 79 9.10 -7.94 6.07
N ASP A 80 8.08 -7.10 5.85
CA ASP A 80 7.03 -6.76 6.84
C ASP A 80 7.59 -6.48 8.25
N CYS A 81 8.61 -5.61 8.30
CA CYS A 81 9.26 -5.20 9.54
C CYS A 81 8.78 -3.82 9.98
N ILE A 82 8.45 -3.68 11.26
CA ILE A 82 7.81 -2.48 11.82
C ILE A 82 8.64 -1.97 12.99
N ASN A 83 8.91 -0.66 13.02
CA ASN A 83 9.59 0.05 14.10
C ASN A 83 10.92 -0.63 14.52
N SER A 84 11.78 -0.94 13.55
CA SER A 84 12.95 -1.81 13.74
C SER A 84 14.26 -1.18 13.21
N TYR A 85 15.37 -1.41 13.91
CA TYR A 85 16.64 -0.71 13.74
C TYR A 85 17.82 -1.68 13.62
N ASN A 86 18.70 -1.50 12.61
CA ASN A 86 19.89 -2.34 12.41
C ASN A 86 19.53 -3.84 12.32
N CYS A 87 18.68 -4.18 11.34
CA CYS A 87 18.12 -5.52 11.16
C CYS A 87 18.31 -6.05 9.74
N ASN A 88 18.71 -7.32 9.62
CA ASN A 88 19.11 -7.92 8.33
C ASN A 88 18.39 -9.26 8.12
N TYR A 89 17.79 -9.49 6.94
CA TYR A 89 17.07 -10.73 6.61
C TYR A 89 15.93 -11.09 7.59
N CYS A 90 15.25 -10.08 8.15
CA CYS A 90 14.16 -10.28 9.11
C CYS A 90 12.78 -10.25 8.42
N ASP A 91 11.83 -11.02 8.95
CA ASP A 91 10.53 -11.30 8.32
C ASP A 91 9.40 -11.23 9.37
N HIS A 92 8.37 -10.41 9.14
CA HIS A 92 7.26 -10.19 10.09
C HIS A 92 7.75 -9.84 11.52
N CYS A 93 8.65 -8.86 11.63
CA CYS A 93 9.29 -8.48 12.89
C CYS A 93 8.94 -7.07 13.38
N GLU A 94 8.47 -6.96 14.63
CA GLU A 94 7.98 -5.71 15.23
C GLU A 94 8.90 -5.25 16.38
N ASN A 95 9.17 -3.95 16.51
CA ASN A 95 9.93 -3.34 17.61
C ASN A 95 11.33 -3.96 17.84
N THR A 96 12.03 -4.34 16.77
CA THR A 96 13.20 -5.23 16.82
C THR A 96 14.51 -4.49 16.50
N SER A 97 15.60 -4.81 17.20
CA SER A 97 16.87 -4.08 17.13
C SER A 97 18.11 -4.98 17.08
N ASP A 98 19.17 -4.56 16.37
CA ASP A 98 20.47 -5.25 16.33
C ASP A 98 20.37 -6.77 16.03
N SER A 99 19.46 -7.17 15.15
CA SER A 99 19.05 -8.57 15.00
C SER A 99 19.00 -9.05 13.56
N ASP A 100 19.54 -10.24 13.29
CA ASP A 100 19.59 -10.82 11.94
C ASP A 100 18.79 -12.13 11.84
N PHE A 101 18.22 -12.40 10.67
CA PHE A 101 17.50 -13.64 10.35
C PHE A 101 16.41 -13.97 11.40
N CYS A 102 15.63 -12.97 11.83
CA CYS A 102 14.54 -13.14 12.78
C CYS A 102 13.18 -13.18 12.08
N PHE A 103 12.30 -14.07 12.53
CA PHE A 103 11.03 -14.37 11.86
C PHE A 103 9.85 -14.31 12.86
N TYR A 104 8.73 -13.69 12.48
CA TYR A 104 7.47 -13.68 13.24
C TYR A 104 7.62 -13.27 14.72
N SER A 105 8.53 -12.32 15.01
CA SER A 105 9.00 -12.04 16.38
C SER A 105 8.83 -10.57 16.79
N VAL A 106 8.63 -10.31 18.09
CA VAL A 106 8.25 -8.97 18.59
C VAL A 106 9.12 -8.54 19.78
N SER A 107 9.62 -7.30 19.76
CA SER A 107 10.50 -6.76 20.79
C SER A 107 11.77 -7.60 20.98
N LEU A 108 12.51 -7.84 19.89
CA LEU A 108 13.82 -8.47 19.96
C LEU A 108 14.95 -7.43 20.04
N LYS A 109 16.06 -7.81 20.67
CA LYS A 109 17.28 -7.02 20.69
C LYS A 109 18.50 -7.93 20.68
N ASN A 110 19.50 -7.72 19.82
CA ASN A 110 20.66 -8.63 19.76
C ASN A 110 20.21 -10.11 19.63
N CYS A 111 19.47 -10.44 18.56
CA CYS A 111 19.01 -11.81 18.27
C CYS A 111 19.50 -12.29 16.90
N PHE A 112 19.67 -13.61 16.75
CA PHE A 112 20.12 -14.22 15.50
C PHE A 112 19.34 -15.51 15.19
N GLY A 113 18.75 -15.65 14.02
CA GLY A 113 18.09 -16.90 13.61
C GLY A 113 16.87 -17.29 14.46
N CYS A 114 16.20 -16.32 15.08
CA CYS A 114 15.12 -16.56 16.06
C CYS A 114 13.71 -16.50 15.42
N ILE A 115 12.78 -17.32 15.92
CA ILE A 115 11.44 -17.50 15.35
C ILE A 115 10.39 -17.47 16.47
N ASN A 116 9.28 -16.76 16.28
CA ASN A 116 8.16 -16.67 17.23
C ASN A 116 8.58 -16.23 18.66
N LEU A 117 9.68 -15.48 18.81
CA LEU A 117 10.10 -14.96 20.10
C LEU A 117 9.41 -13.63 20.43
N ARG A 118 9.25 -13.38 21.73
CA ARG A 118 8.77 -12.09 22.26
C ARG A 118 9.69 -11.59 23.37
N GLN A 119 9.90 -10.28 23.43
CA GLN A 119 10.61 -9.58 24.53
C GLN A 119 11.94 -10.26 24.92
N SER A 120 12.76 -10.58 23.93
CA SER A 120 13.93 -11.46 24.07
C SER A 120 15.21 -10.79 23.59
N GLU A 121 16.31 -11.00 24.33
CA GLU A 121 17.62 -10.41 24.04
C GLU A 121 18.74 -11.46 24.08
N TYR A 122 19.81 -11.31 23.30
CA TYR A 122 20.97 -12.24 23.26
C TYR A 122 20.57 -13.70 22.97
N CYS A 123 19.66 -13.91 22.02
CA CYS A 123 19.20 -15.23 21.61
C CYS A 123 19.77 -15.63 20.25
N ILE A 124 20.20 -16.90 20.12
CA ILE A 124 20.61 -17.50 18.84
C ILE A 124 19.84 -18.80 18.65
N PHE A 125 19.12 -18.95 17.53
CA PHE A 125 18.24 -20.10 17.25
C PHE A 125 17.31 -20.45 18.43
N ASN A 126 16.61 -19.44 18.95
CA ASN A 126 15.74 -19.48 20.14
C ASN A 126 16.40 -19.86 21.48
N LYS A 127 17.73 -19.97 21.56
CA LYS A 127 18.46 -20.20 22.82
C LYS A 127 19.12 -18.90 23.32
N LYS A 128 18.86 -18.55 24.58
CA LYS A 128 19.52 -17.43 25.30
C LYS A 128 21.01 -17.74 25.56
N TYR A 129 21.85 -16.72 25.44
CA TYR A 129 23.28 -16.71 25.79
C TYR A 129 23.64 -15.51 26.68
N SER A 130 24.86 -15.50 27.23
CA SER A 130 25.46 -14.26 27.75
C SER A 130 25.81 -13.29 26.60
N PRO A 131 25.91 -11.96 26.85
CA PRO A 131 26.29 -10.99 25.81
C PRO A 131 27.64 -11.29 25.15
N GLU A 132 28.59 -11.82 25.91
CA GLU A 132 29.96 -12.14 25.47
C GLU A 132 29.97 -13.38 24.56
N GLU A 133 29.26 -14.44 24.97
CA GLU A 133 29.05 -15.62 24.12
C GLU A 133 28.26 -15.27 22.86
N TYR A 134 27.23 -14.41 22.99
CA TYR A 134 26.40 -13.98 21.87
C TYR A 134 27.25 -13.29 20.80
N LYS A 135 28.01 -12.24 21.18
CA LYS A 135 28.93 -11.53 20.28
C LYS A 135 29.91 -12.49 19.60
N THR A 136 30.50 -13.40 20.38
CA THR A 136 31.46 -14.39 19.85
C THR A 136 30.80 -15.33 18.83
N LYS A 137 29.61 -15.86 19.12
CA LYS A 137 28.92 -16.83 18.26
C LYS A 137 28.35 -16.17 17.00
N VAL A 138 27.80 -14.96 17.10
CA VAL A 138 27.28 -14.21 15.94
C VAL A 138 28.41 -13.73 15.04
N ALA A 139 29.58 -13.38 15.58
CA ALA A 139 30.76 -13.08 14.76
C ALA A 139 31.24 -14.28 13.92
N GLU A 140 31.04 -15.53 14.38
CA GLU A 140 31.28 -16.73 13.56
C GLU A 140 30.14 -17.00 12.56
N LEU A 141 28.87 -16.81 12.97
CA LEU A 141 27.71 -17.03 12.09
C LEU A 141 27.66 -16.04 10.91
N ARG A 142 28.06 -14.79 11.12
CA ARG A 142 28.18 -13.74 10.07
C ARG A 142 29.31 -14.00 9.05
N LYS A 143 30.08 -15.08 9.18
CA LYS A 143 31.04 -15.55 8.16
C LYS A 143 30.41 -16.53 7.16
N LEU A 144 29.21 -17.04 7.45
CA LEU A 144 28.44 -17.90 6.56
C LEU A 144 27.69 -17.05 5.53
N THR A 145 27.35 -17.63 4.39
CA THR A 145 26.45 -16.96 3.43
C THR A 145 25.01 -16.95 3.95
N PRO A 146 24.16 -15.99 3.52
CA PRO A 146 22.74 -15.98 3.87
C PRO A 146 22.04 -17.32 3.61
N ALA A 147 22.34 -17.96 2.47
CA ALA A 147 21.83 -19.30 2.15
C ALA A 147 22.20 -20.36 3.20
N GLN A 148 23.47 -20.41 3.64
CA GLN A 148 23.94 -21.33 4.69
C GLN A 148 23.34 -21.04 6.07
N ILE A 149 22.82 -19.84 6.30
CA ILE A 149 22.10 -19.46 7.52
C ILE A 149 20.63 -19.88 7.39
N CYS A 150 19.98 -19.58 6.26
CA CYS A 150 18.63 -20.03 5.96
C CYS A 150 18.47 -21.56 6.03
N GLU A 151 19.44 -22.34 5.52
CA GLU A 151 19.49 -23.81 5.65
C GLU A 151 19.36 -24.30 7.11
N LYS A 152 19.88 -23.53 8.08
CA LYS A 152 19.81 -23.87 9.52
C LYS A 152 18.49 -23.47 10.16
N ILE A 153 17.78 -22.52 9.55
CA ILE A 153 16.55 -21.90 10.07
C ILE A 153 15.30 -22.57 9.49
N VAL A 154 15.32 -22.99 8.22
CA VAL A 154 14.20 -23.68 7.54
C VAL A 154 13.61 -24.86 8.35
N PRO A 155 14.40 -25.77 8.95
CA PRO A 155 13.86 -26.85 9.78
C PRO A 155 13.07 -26.36 11.01
N ALA A 156 13.36 -25.16 11.51
CA ALA A 156 12.62 -24.54 12.59
C ALA A 156 11.39 -23.75 12.07
N LEU A 157 11.49 -23.09 10.91
CA LEU A 157 10.36 -22.42 10.22
C LEU A 157 9.27 -23.38 9.71
N LEU A 158 9.60 -24.67 9.56
CA LEU A 158 8.66 -25.75 9.26
C LEU A 158 8.09 -26.43 10.52
N LYS A 159 8.72 -26.23 11.68
CA LYS A 159 8.33 -26.84 12.96
C LYS A 159 7.49 -25.91 13.83
N PHE A 160 7.78 -24.61 13.81
CA PHE A 160 7.01 -23.62 14.56
C PHE A 160 5.73 -23.25 13.79
N PRO A 161 4.58 -23.08 14.49
CA PRO A 161 3.34 -22.70 13.84
C PRO A 161 3.46 -21.28 13.27
N ARG A 162 2.92 -21.09 12.06
CA ARG A 162 2.65 -19.76 11.49
C ARG A 162 1.20 -19.37 11.79
N ILE A 163 0.94 -18.08 11.82
CA ILE A 163 -0.43 -17.55 12.00
C ILE A 163 -1.16 -17.69 10.65
N PHE A 164 -2.43 -18.09 10.68
CA PHE A 164 -3.26 -18.27 9.46
C PHE A 164 -3.75 -16.94 8.86
N MET A 165 -3.98 -15.94 9.71
CA MET A 165 -4.39 -14.58 9.36
C MET A 165 -3.66 -13.65 10.35
N TYR A 166 -2.71 -12.86 9.86
CA TYR A 166 -2.10 -11.79 10.62
C TYR A 166 -3.13 -10.68 10.86
N GLY A 167 -3.11 -10.10 12.06
CA GLY A 167 -4.11 -9.11 12.44
C GLY A 167 -4.37 -9.04 13.93
N LYS A 168 -5.21 -8.07 14.31
CA LYS A 168 -5.56 -7.78 15.72
C LYS A 168 -6.88 -7.01 15.80
N ASN A 169 -7.69 -7.31 16.80
CA ASN A 169 -8.98 -6.64 17.06
C ASN A 169 -9.94 -6.70 15.86
N THR A 170 -10.22 -7.90 15.34
CA THR A 170 -11.05 -8.11 14.15
C THR A 170 -12.39 -8.79 14.48
N GLU A 171 -13.51 -8.21 14.02
CA GLU A 171 -14.86 -8.78 14.16
C GLU A 171 -15.43 -9.14 12.77
N ASN A 172 -16.01 -10.34 12.62
CA ASN A 172 -16.75 -10.76 11.42
C ASN A 172 -16.04 -10.41 10.09
N SER A 173 -14.73 -10.70 10.00
CA SER A 173 -13.87 -10.29 8.88
C SER A 173 -13.03 -11.46 8.39
N TYR A 174 -12.64 -11.44 7.11
CA TYR A 174 -11.84 -12.47 6.47
C TYR A 174 -10.78 -11.84 5.55
N GLY A 175 -9.52 -12.21 5.76
CA GLY A 175 -8.38 -11.63 5.04
C GLY A 175 -7.07 -11.97 5.74
N ASP A 176 -6.13 -11.01 5.70
CA ASP A 176 -4.79 -11.04 6.28
C ASP A 176 -4.36 -9.58 6.51
N ASN A 177 -3.32 -9.33 7.33
CA ASN A 177 -2.90 -8.00 7.75
C ASN A 177 -4.07 -7.07 8.17
N LEU A 178 -5.04 -7.60 8.93
CA LEU A 178 -6.27 -6.90 9.34
C LEU A 178 -6.19 -6.33 10.77
N HIS A 179 -6.27 -5.01 10.95
CA HIS A 179 -6.15 -4.37 12.26
C HIS A 179 -7.33 -3.45 12.61
N ASN A 180 -7.98 -3.68 13.74
CA ASN A 180 -9.16 -2.93 14.24
C ASN A 180 -10.37 -2.94 13.29
N SER A 181 -10.58 -4.05 12.58
CA SER A 181 -11.54 -4.15 11.46
C SER A 181 -12.85 -4.83 11.83
N LYS A 182 -13.96 -4.39 11.22
CA LYS A 182 -15.30 -4.99 11.33
C LYS A 182 -15.95 -5.16 9.95
N ASN A 183 -16.55 -6.32 9.70
CA ASN A 183 -17.26 -6.63 8.45
C ASN A 183 -16.39 -6.39 7.19
N ALA A 184 -15.11 -6.73 7.26
CA ALA A 184 -14.15 -6.57 6.17
C ALA A 184 -13.93 -7.91 5.45
N TYR A 185 -14.25 -7.98 4.16
CA TYR A 185 -14.20 -9.20 3.37
C TYR A 185 -13.23 -9.06 2.19
N TRP A 186 -12.12 -9.79 2.31
CA TRP A 186 -10.93 -9.73 1.46
C TRP A 186 -10.17 -8.39 1.48
N ALA A 187 -9.01 -8.45 2.12
CA ALA A 187 -7.71 -8.13 1.52
C ALA A 187 -6.98 -6.81 1.90
N PHE A 188 -5.73 -6.72 1.41
CA PHE A 188 -4.52 -6.56 2.25
C PHE A 188 -3.65 -5.37 1.79
N ASP A 189 -2.88 -4.67 2.60
CA ASP A 189 -2.64 -4.72 4.04
C ASP A 189 -3.41 -3.54 4.66
N SER A 190 -4.25 -3.78 5.68
CA SER A 190 -5.42 -2.92 5.90
C SER A 190 -5.76 -2.64 7.37
N LYS A 191 -5.94 -1.36 7.72
CA LYS A 191 -6.34 -0.93 9.09
C LYS A 191 -7.72 -0.26 9.15
N ASN A 192 -8.27 -0.28 10.36
CA ASN A 192 -9.55 0.25 10.85
C ASN A 192 -10.74 0.11 9.87
N LEU A 193 -10.83 -1.04 9.17
CA LEU A 193 -11.86 -1.27 8.16
C LEU A 193 -13.26 -1.40 8.74
N HIS A 194 -14.24 -0.83 8.06
CA HIS A 194 -15.67 -0.93 8.42
C HIS A 194 -16.50 -1.17 7.15
N ASP A 195 -17.27 -2.27 7.14
CA ASP A 195 -18.25 -2.65 6.10
C ASP A 195 -17.68 -2.56 4.65
N CYS A 196 -16.54 -3.22 4.40
CA CYS A 196 -15.81 -3.16 3.13
C CYS A 196 -15.69 -4.53 2.45
N LEU A 197 -15.76 -4.54 1.12
CA LEU A 197 -15.53 -5.70 0.26
C LEU A 197 -14.38 -5.40 -0.71
N TYR A 198 -13.49 -6.38 -0.95
CA TYR A 198 -12.49 -6.37 -2.02
C TYR A 198 -11.50 -5.18 -1.98
N ASN A 199 -10.47 -5.31 -1.13
CA ASN A 199 -9.42 -4.31 -0.89
C ASN A 199 -8.01 -4.79 -1.31
N TYR A 200 -7.13 -3.90 -1.74
CA TYR A 200 -5.67 -4.07 -1.64
C TYR A 200 -4.96 -2.71 -1.83
N HIS A 201 -4.41 -1.92 -0.90
CA HIS A 201 -4.01 -1.93 0.51
C HIS A 201 -4.49 -0.61 1.15
N CYS A 202 -4.79 -0.47 2.46
CA CYS A 202 -5.24 0.84 2.98
C CYS A 202 -5.08 1.17 4.48
N ASP A 203 -4.96 2.47 4.78
CA ASP A 203 -4.97 3.05 6.13
C ASP A 203 -6.23 3.92 6.38
N ASP A 204 -7.40 3.32 6.09
CA ASP A 204 -8.75 3.51 6.67
C ASP A 204 -9.88 3.79 5.66
N SER A 205 -11.08 3.31 6.00
CA SER A 205 -12.26 3.18 5.13
C SER A 205 -13.55 3.77 5.72
N LYS A 206 -14.62 3.82 4.91
CA LYS A 206 -16.01 3.67 5.37
C LYS A 206 -16.98 3.30 4.24
N ASN A 207 -16.87 2.03 3.84
CA ASN A 207 -17.71 1.29 2.90
C ASN A 207 -17.29 1.39 1.42
N LEU A 208 -16.81 0.26 0.89
CA LEU A 208 -16.00 0.15 -0.32
C LEU A 208 -16.28 -1.16 -1.10
N ALA A 209 -16.14 -1.11 -2.43
CA ALA A 209 -15.96 -2.24 -3.37
C ALA A 209 -15.66 -1.69 -4.79
N ASP A 210 -15.02 -2.40 -5.73
CA ASP A 210 -13.74 -3.11 -5.58
C ASP A 210 -12.60 -2.07 -5.65
N CYS A 211 -11.46 -2.31 -5.00
CA CYS A 211 -10.54 -1.27 -4.57
C CYS A 211 -9.05 -1.61 -4.68
N SER A 212 -8.24 -0.61 -5.09
CA SER A 212 -6.78 -0.65 -4.97
C SER A 212 -6.16 0.68 -4.46
N HIS A 213 -4.88 0.65 -4.03
CA HIS A 213 -4.37 1.15 -2.73
C HIS A 213 -4.78 2.58 -2.28
N LEU A 214 -5.26 2.74 -1.02
CA LEU A 214 -5.97 3.94 -0.52
C LEU A 214 -5.51 4.45 0.87
N GLY A 215 -5.89 5.67 1.24
CA GLY A 215 -5.83 6.20 2.62
C GLY A 215 -7.03 7.09 2.95
N TRP A 216 -7.48 7.09 4.22
CA TRP A 216 -8.70 7.74 4.76
C TRP A 216 -9.81 8.02 3.74
N SER A 217 -10.59 6.98 3.44
CA SER A 217 -11.77 7.05 2.59
C SER A 217 -13.06 6.96 3.41
N GLU A 218 -14.18 7.47 2.88
CA GLU A 218 -15.49 6.91 3.22
C GLU A 218 -16.07 6.19 1.99
N LEU A 219 -17.18 6.64 1.40
CA LEU A 219 -17.90 5.93 0.33
C LEU A 219 -17.18 5.99 -1.03
N CYS A 220 -16.86 4.84 -1.66
CA CYS A 220 -16.32 4.79 -3.04
C CYS A 220 -16.66 3.49 -3.83
N TYR A 221 -16.74 3.58 -5.16
CA TYR A 221 -17.02 2.44 -6.07
C TYR A 221 -16.67 2.73 -7.56
N GLU A 222 -16.17 1.82 -8.39
CA GLU A 222 -14.97 0.97 -8.19
C GLU A 222 -13.71 1.83 -8.39
N ILE A 223 -12.56 1.49 -7.79
CA ILE A 223 -11.40 2.41 -7.74
C ILE A 223 -10.01 1.75 -7.75
N MET A 224 -9.02 2.48 -8.29
CA MET A 224 -7.60 2.10 -8.22
C MET A 224 -6.70 3.31 -7.96
N SER A 225 -6.14 3.34 -6.73
CA SER A 225 -5.21 4.32 -6.16
C SER A 225 -5.79 5.68 -5.77
N GLY A 226 -5.57 6.10 -4.51
CA GLY A 226 -6.03 7.38 -3.97
C GLY A 226 -5.49 7.70 -2.57
N GLY A 227 -5.79 8.91 -2.09
CA GLY A 227 -5.44 9.35 -0.73
C GLY A 227 -6.31 10.53 -0.29
N ASN A 228 -7.09 10.31 0.77
CA ASN A 228 -8.13 11.18 1.33
C ASN A 228 -9.28 11.46 0.35
N LEU A 229 -10.21 10.50 0.23
CA LEU A 229 -11.35 10.52 -0.72
C LEU A 229 -12.70 10.49 0.01
N ASN A 230 -13.75 11.10 -0.57
CA ASN A 230 -15.13 10.86 -0.14
C ASN A 230 -16.12 10.96 -1.33
N ASN A 231 -17.13 10.09 -1.31
CA ASN A 231 -18.19 9.90 -2.31
C ASN A 231 -17.73 10.02 -3.78
N CYS A 232 -16.71 9.24 -4.16
CA CYS A 232 -16.15 9.24 -5.50
C CYS A 232 -16.50 7.97 -6.28
N MET A 233 -16.75 8.10 -7.60
CA MET A 233 -17.12 6.97 -8.46
C MET A 233 -16.22 6.86 -9.70
N PHE A 234 -15.70 5.65 -9.98
CA PHE A 234 -14.79 5.33 -11.08
C PHE A 234 -13.64 6.33 -11.29
N CYS A 235 -12.64 6.25 -10.42
CA CYS A 235 -11.50 7.16 -10.40
C CYS A 235 -10.17 6.40 -10.47
N TYR A 236 -9.22 6.94 -11.24
CA TYR A 236 -7.86 6.40 -11.39
C TYR A 236 -6.81 7.47 -11.12
N GLY A 237 -5.92 7.22 -10.14
CA GLY A 237 -4.77 8.08 -9.85
C GLY A 237 -5.14 9.52 -9.44
N CYS A 238 -6.21 9.69 -8.67
CA CYS A 238 -6.69 10.99 -8.23
C CYS A 238 -6.29 11.24 -6.76
N TRP A 239 -5.33 12.13 -6.50
CA TRP A 239 -4.80 12.38 -5.16
C TRP A 239 -5.22 13.76 -4.63
N HIS A 240 -5.44 13.86 -3.31
CA HIS A 240 -5.91 15.08 -2.62
C HIS A 240 -7.20 15.68 -3.21
N SER A 241 -8.09 14.85 -3.75
CA SER A 241 -9.28 15.28 -4.51
C SER A 241 -10.56 14.63 -3.96
N ASN A 242 -11.72 15.28 -4.15
CA ASN A 242 -13.02 14.79 -3.65
C ASN A 242 -14.16 15.12 -4.61
N ASN A 243 -15.37 14.59 -4.37
CA ASN A 243 -16.56 14.79 -5.23
C ASN A 243 -16.29 14.52 -6.72
N LEU A 244 -15.60 13.41 -7.02
CA LEU A 244 -15.22 13.03 -8.39
C LEU A 244 -16.18 11.97 -8.96
N SER A 245 -16.46 12.05 -10.26
CA SER A 245 -17.16 10.98 -11.00
C SER A 245 -16.58 10.82 -12.39
N TYR A 246 -16.26 9.58 -12.77
CA TYR A 246 -15.63 9.26 -14.07
C TYR A 246 -14.41 10.14 -14.33
N CYS A 247 -13.37 10.02 -13.49
CA CYS A 247 -12.20 10.92 -13.52
C CYS A 247 -10.87 10.15 -13.57
N ASP A 248 -9.87 10.74 -14.22
CA ASP A 248 -8.61 10.05 -14.52
C ASP A 248 -7.42 11.01 -14.44
N SER A 249 -6.51 10.79 -13.49
CA SER A 249 -5.33 11.64 -13.27
C SER A 249 -5.74 13.09 -12.91
N VAL A 250 -6.62 13.23 -11.91
CA VAL A 250 -7.17 14.51 -11.42
C VAL A 250 -6.66 14.79 -10.00
N TYR A 251 -5.89 15.86 -9.83
CA TYR A 251 -5.12 16.13 -8.59
C TYR A 251 -5.60 17.40 -7.89
N THR A 252 -5.55 17.43 -6.56
CA THR A 252 -5.88 18.61 -5.72
C THR A 252 -7.14 19.38 -6.18
N SER A 253 -8.20 18.65 -6.55
CA SER A 253 -9.40 19.18 -7.22
C SER A 253 -10.69 18.69 -6.56
N HIS A 254 -11.80 19.39 -6.79
CA HIS A 254 -13.12 18.93 -6.34
C HIS A 254 -14.21 19.17 -7.38
N ASP A 255 -15.37 18.53 -7.20
CA ASP A 255 -16.57 18.70 -8.03
C ASP A 255 -16.27 18.61 -9.53
N CYS A 256 -15.79 17.45 -9.97
CA CYS A 256 -15.38 17.19 -11.35
C CYS A 256 -16.05 15.95 -11.94
N PHE A 257 -16.49 16.05 -13.20
CA PHE A 257 -17.19 14.98 -13.93
C PHE A 257 -16.58 14.75 -15.33
N GLY A 258 -16.18 13.51 -15.66
CA GLY A 258 -15.62 13.19 -16.97
C GLY A 258 -14.25 13.84 -17.27
N CYS A 259 -13.53 14.29 -16.24
CA CYS A 259 -12.30 15.07 -16.37
C CYS A 259 -11.03 14.21 -16.42
N THR A 260 -9.97 14.72 -17.06
CA THR A 260 -8.68 14.00 -17.10
C THR A 260 -7.46 14.91 -17.21
N ALA A 261 -6.35 14.51 -16.56
CA ALA A 261 -5.05 15.16 -16.62
C ALA A 261 -5.08 16.66 -16.23
N ILE A 262 -5.77 16.98 -15.12
CA ILE A 262 -5.87 18.35 -14.57
C ILE A 262 -5.50 18.39 -13.08
N ASN A 263 -5.14 19.58 -12.60
CA ASN A 263 -4.78 19.84 -11.20
C ASN A 263 -5.34 21.22 -10.77
N HIS A 264 -5.71 21.38 -9.50
CA HIS A 264 -6.33 22.59 -8.93
C HIS A 264 -7.60 23.05 -9.68
N ALA A 265 -8.53 22.13 -9.95
CA ALA A 265 -9.78 22.40 -10.64
C ALA A 265 -11.00 22.29 -9.71
N GLU A 266 -12.05 23.05 -10.04
CA GLU A 266 -13.35 23.06 -9.37
C GLU A 266 -14.48 23.16 -10.42
N PHE A 267 -15.63 22.53 -10.17
CA PHE A 267 -16.86 22.63 -11.00
C PHE A 267 -16.64 22.34 -12.50
N CYS A 268 -15.83 21.34 -12.81
CA CYS A 268 -15.40 21.02 -14.18
C CYS A 268 -16.15 19.84 -14.80
N ILE A 269 -16.54 19.97 -16.08
CA ILE A 269 -17.03 18.87 -16.92
C ILE A 269 -16.19 18.80 -18.18
N PHE A 270 -15.60 17.64 -18.49
CA PHE A 270 -14.65 17.47 -19.61
C PHE A 270 -13.57 18.58 -19.66
N ASN A 271 -12.96 18.86 -18.50
CA ASN A 271 -11.95 19.91 -18.29
C ASN A 271 -12.42 21.37 -18.59
N VAL A 272 -13.72 21.62 -18.74
CA VAL A 272 -14.31 22.97 -18.84
C VAL A 272 -14.92 23.35 -17.50
N GLN A 273 -14.52 24.49 -16.94
CA GLN A 273 -15.05 25.04 -15.69
C GLN A 273 -16.40 25.76 -15.92
N TYR A 274 -17.33 25.60 -15.00
CA TYR A 274 -18.65 26.24 -14.99
C TYR A 274 -18.92 26.98 -13.67
N SER A 275 -20.02 27.74 -13.57
CA SER A 275 -20.52 28.17 -12.26
C SER A 275 -21.06 26.95 -11.48
N PRO A 276 -21.11 26.97 -10.13
CA PRO A 276 -21.62 25.85 -9.35
C PRO A 276 -23.06 25.44 -9.71
N GLU A 277 -23.91 26.41 -10.06
CA GLU A 277 -25.31 26.20 -10.46
C GLU A 277 -25.40 25.56 -11.85
N GLU A 278 -24.58 26.01 -12.81
CA GLU A 278 -24.54 25.45 -14.15
C GLU A 278 -23.90 24.06 -14.16
N TYR A 279 -22.84 23.84 -13.36
CA TYR A 279 -22.24 22.54 -13.12
C TYR A 279 -23.27 21.55 -12.58
N ALA A 280 -23.95 21.87 -11.46
CA ALA A 280 -24.94 21.01 -10.84
C ALA A 280 -26.10 20.67 -11.80
N LYS A 281 -26.57 21.64 -12.59
CA LYS A 281 -27.57 21.42 -13.63
C LYS A 281 -27.07 20.45 -14.71
N ARG A 282 -25.90 20.71 -15.30
CA ARG A 282 -25.33 19.90 -16.39
C ARG A 282 -25.03 18.47 -15.95
N VAL A 283 -24.51 18.28 -14.74
CA VAL A 283 -24.29 16.94 -14.15
C VAL A 283 -25.62 16.22 -13.97
N ALA A 284 -26.69 16.87 -13.50
CA ALA A 284 -28.01 16.24 -13.39
C ALA A 284 -28.59 15.82 -14.77
N GLU A 285 -28.38 16.64 -15.81
CA GLU A 285 -28.75 16.31 -17.19
C GLU A 285 -27.97 15.10 -17.72
N ILE A 286 -26.64 15.07 -17.53
CA ILE A 286 -25.76 13.95 -17.94
C ILE A 286 -26.13 12.66 -17.20
N ILE A 287 -26.31 12.69 -15.88
CA ILE A 287 -26.70 11.52 -15.07
C ILE A 287 -28.06 10.98 -15.51
N SER A 288 -28.99 11.85 -15.89
CA SER A 288 -30.32 11.45 -16.39
C SER A 288 -30.21 10.72 -17.74
N GLN A 289 -29.35 11.21 -18.64
CA GLN A 289 -29.07 10.54 -19.92
C GLN A 289 -28.36 9.20 -19.71
N MET A 290 -27.32 9.13 -18.87
CA MET A 290 -26.60 7.89 -18.55
C MET A 290 -27.50 6.81 -17.92
N LYS A 291 -28.57 7.21 -17.20
CA LYS A 291 -29.58 6.27 -16.69
C LYS A 291 -30.51 5.75 -17.79
N ALA A 292 -30.89 6.59 -18.75
CA ALA A 292 -31.65 6.16 -19.92
C ALA A 292 -30.84 5.23 -20.83
N ASP A 293 -29.54 5.51 -21.00
CA ASP A 293 -28.61 4.71 -21.81
C ASP A 293 -28.05 3.47 -21.07
N ASN A 294 -28.43 3.24 -19.81
CA ASN A 294 -27.97 2.12 -18.98
C ASN A 294 -26.43 2.08 -18.78
N GLU A 295 -25.78 3.26 -18.71
CA GLU A 295 -24.34 3.43 -18.41
C GLU A 295 -24.06 3.91 -16.97
N TRP A 296 -25.04 4.53 -16.31
CA TRP A 296 -24.84 5.06 -14.95
C TRP A 296 -24.51 3.96 -13.95
N GLY A 297 -23.39 4.10 -13.22
CA GLY A 297 -22.93 3.10 -12.26
C GLY A 297 -22.20 1.93 -12.90
N LYS A 298 -21.68 2.08 -14.13
CA LYS A 298 -20.82 1.10 -14.81
C LYS A 298 -19.52 1.71 -15.29
N TRP A 299 -18.52 0.86 -15.50
CA TRP A 299 -17.24 1.16 -16.12
C TRP A 299 -17.08 0.43 -17.48
N TYR A 300 -15.89 0.53 -18.07
CA TYR A 300 -15.54 -0.17 -19.30
C TYR A 300 -15.39 -1.68 -19.05
N GLU A 301 -15.92 -2.51 -19.96
CA GLU A 301 -15.66 -3.96 -19.94
C GLU A 301 -14.16 -4.23 -20.18
N PRO A 302 -13.54 -5.17 -19.44
CA PRO A 302 -12.11 -5.46 -19.60
C PRO A 302 -11.83 -6.13 -20.95
N THR A 303 -10.91 -5.55 -21.72
CA THR A 303 -10.38 -6.16 -22.96
C THR A 303 -9.35 -7.27 -22.70
N TYR A 304 -9.03 -7.51 -21.43
CA TYR A 304 -8.17 -8.60 -20.96
C TYR A 304 -9.03 -9.78 -20.52
N PRO A 305 -8.56 -11.03 -20.66
CA PRO A 305 -9.24 -12.18 -20.06
C PRO A 305 -9.32 -12.02 -18.54
N GLU A 306 -10.40 -12.51 -17.93
CA GLU A 306 -10.51 -12.63 -16.48
C GLU A 306 -9.39 -13.55 -15.95
N VAL A 307 -8.33 -12.94 -15.42
CA VAL A 307 -7.33 -13.65 -14.64
C VAL A 307 -7.85 -13.75 -13.22
N ILE A 308 -8.01 -14.98 -12.70
CA ILE A 308 -8.25 -15.22 -11.28
C ILE A 308 -6.95 -14.87 -10.54
N THR A 309 -6.75 -13.59 -10.25
CA THR A 309 -5.51 -13.04 -9.69
C THR A 309 -5.32 -13.34 -8.20
N TYR A 310 -6.35 -13.85 -7.52
CA TYR A 310 -6.41 -13.95 -6.06
C TYR A 310 -6.82 -15.35 -5.59
N GLY A 311 -5.85 -16.28 -5.56
CA GLY A 311 -5.97 -17.48 -4.72
C GLY A 311 -5.60 -18.84 -5.33
N LEU A 312 -4.38 -19.00 -5.85
CA LEU A 312 -3.56 -20.23 -5.72
C LEU A 312 -2.11 -20.02 -6.16
#